data_AF-Q117H6-F1
#
_entry.id   AF-Q117H6-F1
#
_cell.length_a   1.000
_cell.length_b   1.000
_cell.length_c   1.000
_cell.angle_alpha   90.00
_cell.angle_beta   90.00
_cell.angle_gamma   90.00
#
_symmetry.space_group_name_H-M   'P 1'
#
loop_
_entity.id
_entity.type
_entity.pdbx_description
1 polymer ?
#
loop_
_entity_poly.entity_id
_entity_poly.type
_entity_poly.pdbx_seq_one_letter_code
_entity_poly.pdbx_strand_id
1 'polypeptide(L)'
;MTRINLPTPDNFPTPKTKFKVDKNNHKIFIDTLTILEKIPKIAWEYCLGNRSALEWVLDQYKEKKSKDKTITEKFDTYCFANYKETVIDLLQKVDNVSVETMKIIQIMET
;
A
#
# COMPACT_ATOMS: atom_id res chain seq x y z
N MET A 1 0.16 -10.83 -6.59
CA MET A 1 -0.52 -10.37 -5.35
C MET A 1 -1.96 -10.91 -5.26
N THR A 2 -2.42 -11.29 -4.06
CA THR A 2 -3.81 -11.71 -3.77
C THR A 2 -4.37 -10.88 -2.61
N ARG A 3 -5.57 -10.31 -2.77
CA ARG A 3 -6.28 -9.58 -1.72
C ARG A 3 -7.06 -10.55 -0.84
N ILE A 4 -6.86 -10.45 0.47
CA ILE A 4 -7.69 -11.08 1.49
C ILE A 4 -8.41 -9.99 2.27
N ASN A 5 -9.74 -10.09 2.31
CA ASN A 5 -10.57 -9.30 3.22
C ASN A 5 -11.03 -10.20 4.36
N LEU A 6 -10.78 -9.80 5.60
CA LEU A 6 -11.41 -10.47 6.74
C LEU A 6 -12.94 -10.24 6.72
N PRO A 7 -13.75 -11.22 7.13
CA PRO A 7 -15.20 -11.05 7.25
C PRO A 7 -15.52 -9.99 8.31
N THR A 8 -16.34 -9.01 7.94
CA THR A 8 -16.76 -7.88 8.80
C THR A 8 -17.89 -8.28 9.75
N PRO A 9 -17.82 -7.97 11.06
CA PRO A 9 -19.01 -7.81 11.89
C PRO A 9 -19.76 -6.53 11.48
N ASP A 10 -21.09 -6.59 11.53
CA ASP A 10 -22.09 -5.66 10.98
C ASP A 10 -22.13 -4.23 11.57
N ASN A 11 -21.03 -3.71 12.11
CA ASN A 11 -20.98 -2.36 12.68
C ASN A 11 -19.68 -1.66 12.30
N PHE A 12 -19.79 -0.55 11.58
CA PHE A 12 -18.70 0.31 11.18
C PHE A 12 -18.12 1.09 12.38
N PRO A 13 -16.85 0.87 12.74
CA PRO A 13 -15.95 1.96 13.01
C PRO A 13 -15.08 2.15 11.77
N THR A 14 -14.82 3.41 11.42
CA THR A 14 -13.85 3.80 10.39
C THR A 14 -12.63 2.88 10.43
N PRO A 15 -12.35 2.13 9.34
CA PRO A 15 -11.26 1.18 9.32
C PRO A 15 -9.97 1.92 9.70
N LYS A 16 -9.31 1.48 10.78
CA LYS A 16 -8.12 2.17 11.26
C LYS A 16 -6.98 1.81 10.32
N THR A 17 -6.56 2.80 9.55
CA THR A 17 -5.52 2.66 8.54
C THR A 17 -4.24 2.13 9.18
N LYS A 18 -3.88 0.89 8.85
CA LYS A 18 -2.70 0.19 9.36
C LYS A 18 -1.80 -0.11 8.16
N PHE A 19 -1.16 0.92 7.63
CA PHE A 19 -0.12 0.75 6.61
C PHE A 19 1.11 0.10 7.23
N LYS A 20 1.21 -1.22 7.09
CA LYS A 20 2.35 -1.99 7.58
C LYS A 20 2.82 -2.96 6.52
N VAL A 21 4.12 -2.94 6.25
CA VAL A 21 4.78 -3.90 5.36
C VAL A 21 5.46 -4.97 6.19
N ASP A 22 5.14 -6.22 5.88
CA ASP A 22 5.74 -7.41 6.49
C ASP A 22 6.53 -8.14 5.39
N LYS A 23 7.80 -7.72 5.19
CA LYS A 23 8.69 -8.26 4.14
C LYS A 23 8.93 -9.76 4.32
N ASN A 24 9.08 -10.24 5.55
CA ASN A 24 9.30 -11.66 5.85
C ASN A 24 8.14 -12.55 5.39
N ASN A 25 6.91 -12.06 5.53
CA ASN A 25 5.70 -12.82 5.20
C ASN A 25 5.14 -12.49 3.81
N HIS A 26 5.76 -11.55 3.08
CA HIS A 26 5.28 -11.04 1.79
C HIS A 26 3.84 -10.53 1.88
N LYS A 27 3.54 -9.85 3.00
CA LYS A 27 2.21 -9.30 3.30
C LYS A 27 2.29 -7.80 3.47
N ILE A 28 1.28 -7.11 2.95
CA ILE A 28 1.04 -5.69 3.17
C ILE A 28 -0.31 -5.56 3.85
N PHE A 29 -0.29 -4.97 5.03
CA PHE A 29 -1.49 -4.53 5.72
C PHE A 29 -1.81 -3.13 5.21
N ILE A 30 -3.01 -2.96 4.66
CA ILE A 30 -3.54 -1.65 4.27
C ILE A 30 -4.39 -1.12 5.41
N ASP A 31 -5.20 -2.00 5.98
CA ASP A 31 -6.12 -1.69 7.04
C ASP A 31 -6.18 -2.85 8.05
N THR A 32 -6.82 -2.63 9.20
CA THR A 32 -7.31 -3.70 10.08
C THR A 32 -8.07 -4.83 9.37
N LEU A 33 -8.76 -4.57 8.26
CA LEU A 33 -9.59 -5.57 7.56
C LEU A 33 -9.01 -6.10 6.24
N THR A 34 -8.06 -5.38 5.64
CA THR A 34 -7.58 -5.69 4.29
C THR A 34 -6.07 -5.94 4.28
N ILE A 35 -5.73 -7.14 3.82
CA ILE A 35 -4.35 -7.64 3.74
C ILE A 35 -4.10 -8.05 2.29
N LEU A 36 -3.00 -7.56 1.73
CA LEU A 36 -2.48 -8.00 0.44
C LEU A 36 -1.36 -8.99 0.70
N GLU A 37 -1.45 -10.18 0.13
CA GLU A 37 -0.47 -11.24 0.34
C GLU A 37 -0.04 -11.89 -1.00
N LYS A 38 0.88 -12.84 -0.94
CA LYS A 38 1.50 -13.49 -2.12
C LYS A 38 2.19 -12.49 -3.04
N ILE A 39 2.99 -11.61 -2.44
CA ILE A 39 3.85 -10.67 -3.17
C ILE A 39 5.14 -11.41 -3.54
N PRO A 40 5.51 -11.51 -4.82
CA PRO A 40 6.72 -12.20 -5.24
C PRO A 40 7.96 -11.53 -4.63
N LYS A 41 8.96 -12.34 -4.25
CA LYS A 41 10.22 -11.86 -3.62
C LYS A 41 10.92 -10.80 -4.46
N ILE A 42 10.96 -11.01 -5.77
CA ILE A 42 11.61 -10.13 -6.73
C ILE A 42 11.00 -8.72 -6.77
N ALA A 43 9.72 -8.55 -6.42
CA ALA A 43 9.12 -7.22 -6.33
C ALA A 43 9.71 -6.38 -5.18
N TRP A 44 10.25 -7.04 -4.14
CA TRP A 44 10.92 -6.36 -3.03
C TRP A 44 12.35 -5.94 -3.37
N GLU A 45 12.98 -6.60 -4.34
CA GLU A 45 14.34 -6.25 -4.79
C GLU A 45 14.34 -4.91 -5.52
N TYR A 46 13.22 -4.53 -6.15
CA TYR A 46 13.07 -3.21 -6.76
C TYR A 46 12.91 -2.12 -5.69
N CYS A 47 14.05 -1.54 -5.32
CA CYS A 47 14.17 -0.47 -4.34
C CYS A 47 14.41 0.89 -5.03
N LEU A 48 13.65 1.90 -4.61
CA LEU A 48 13.87 3.30 -4.95
C LEU A 48 14.56 3.99 -3.77
N GLY A 49 15.89 4.05 -3.82
CA GLY A 49 16.72 4.51 -2.71
C GLY A 49 16.71 3.51 -1.56
N ASN A 50 16.29 3.94 -0.36
CA ASN A 50 16.32 3.12 0.86
C ASN A 50 15.04 2.31 1.10
N ARG A 51 14.05 2.37 0.20
CA ARG A 51 12.74 1.72 0.36
C ARG A 51 12.31 1.02 -0.93
N SER A 52 11.54 -0.05 -0.78
CA SER A 52 10.89 -0.70 -1.92
C SER A 52 9.82 0.19 -2.55
N ALA A 53 9.51 -0.02 -3.84
CA ALA A 53 8.45 0.71 -4.52
C ALA A 53 7.08 0.57 -3.81
N LEU A 54 6.81 -0.59 -3.23
CA LEU A 54 5.59 -0.87 -2.46
C LEU A 54 5.54 -0.04 -1.16
N GLU A 55 6.66 0.11 -0.45
CA GLU A 55 6.76 0.97 0.73
C GLU A 55 6.57 2.45 0.39
N TRP A 56 7.03 2.87 -0.79
CA TRP A 56 6.84 4.23 -1.30
C TRP A 56 5.37 4.59 -1.48
N VAL A 57 4.59 3.68 -2.07
CA VAL A 57 3.14 3.87 -2.20
C VAL A 57 2.51 4.04 -0.82
N LEU A 58 2.82 3.17 0.13
CA LEU A 58 2.22 3.22 1.47
C LEU A 58 2.57 4.51 2.24
N ASP A 59 3.80 5.01 2.10
CA ASP A 59 4.21 6.27 2.74
C ASP A 59 3.42 7.47 2.21
N GLN A 60 3.12 7.47 0.90
CA GLN A 60 2.37 8.56 0.25
C GLN A 60 0.89 8.59 0.62
N TYR A 61 0.28 7.44 0.85
CA TYR A 61 -1.13 7.35 1.27
C TYR A 61 -1.33 7.39 2.78
N LYS A 62 -0.25 7.52 3.56
CA LYS A 62 -0.33 7.72 5.00
C LYS A 62 -1.02 9.05 5.29
N GLU A 63 -2.18 9.01 5.95
CA GLU A 63 -2.93 10.19 6.40
C GLU A 63 -2.02 11.11 7.23
N LYS A 64 -1.54 12.18 6.59
CA LYS A 64 -0.83 13.27 7.27
C LYS A 64 -1.88 14.29 7.68
N LYS A 65 -2.35 14.19 8.93
CA LYS A 65 -3.17 15.25 9.51
C LYS A 65 -2.30 16.50 9.66
N SER A 66 -2.69 17.58 8.98
CA SER A 66 -2.07 18.88 9.21
C SER A 66 -2.40 19.36 10.62
N LYS A 67 -1.44 20.00 11.29
CA LYS A 67 -1.61 20.51 12.67
C LYS A 67 -2.47 21.77 12.73
N ASP A 68 -2.73 22.42 11.59
CA ASP A 68 -3.45 23.68 11.50
C ASP A 68 -4.98 23.48 11.54
N LYS A 69 -5.57 23.87 12.69
CA LYS A 69 -7.02 23.78 12.95
C LYS A 69 -7.90 24.40 11.87
N THR A 70 -7.48 25.51 11.26
CA THR A 70 -8.25 26.23 10.23
C THR A 70 -8.40 25.45 8.93
N ILE A 71 -7.46 24.53 8.64
CA ILE A 71 -7.48 23.68 7.45
C ILE A 71 -8.28 22.39 7.74
N THR A 72 -8.16 21.85 8.95
CA THR A 72 -8.95 20.70 9.45
C THR A 72 -10.46 20.97 9.49
N GLU A 73 -10.91 22.21 9.69
CA GLU A 73 -12.35 22.50 9.73
C GLU A 73 -12.97 22.75 8.36
N LYS A 74 -12.18 23.20 7.36
CA LYS A 74 -12.70 23.58 6.03
C LYS A 74 -12.32 22.65 4.88
N PHE A 75 -11.27 21.84 5.03
CA PHE A 75 -10.69 21.05 3.93
C PHE A 75 -10.42 19.58 4.26
N ASP A 76 -10.94 19.06 5.37
CA ASP A 76 -10.73 17.66 5.78
C ASP A 76 -11.67 16.69 5.02
N THR A 77 -11.71 16.83 3.70
CA THR A 77 -12.44 15.95 2.77
C THR A 77 -11.63 14.70 2.42
N TYR A 78 -10.48 14.47 3.06
CA TYR A 78 -9.65 13.30 2.83
C TYR A 78 -10.14 12.13 3.70
N CYS A 79 -11.11 11.38 3.20
CA CYS A 79 -11.50 10.11 3.80
C CYS A 79 -10.76 8.97 3.10
N PHE A 80 -9.81 8.33 3.80
CA PHE A 80 -9.09 7.16 3.28
C PHE A 80 -10.03 6.05 2.79
N ALA A 81 -11.24 5.95 3.36
CA ALA A 81 -12.28 5.02 2.94
C ALA A 81 -12.61 5.12 1.44
N ASN A 82 -12.57 6.32 0.84
CA ASN A 82 -12.86 6.51 -0.59
C ASN A 82 -11.68 6.12 -1.49
N TYR A 83 -10.45 6.20 -1.00
CA TYR A 83 -9.24 5.93 -1.79
C TYR A 83 -8.68 4.53 -1.61
N LYS A 84 -9.26 3.73 -0.70
CA LYS A 84 -8.82 2.37 -0.40
C LYS A 84 -8.69 1.49 -1.65
N GLU A 85 -9.71 1.49 -2.51
CA GLU A 85 -9.69 0.67 -3.73
C GLU A 85 -8.62 1.16 -4.71
N THR A 86 -8.43 2.48 -4.83
CA THR A 86 -7.37 3.08 -5.65
C THR A 86 -5.97 2.70 -5.16
N VAL A 87 -5.75 2.67 -3.84
CA VAL A 87 -4.47 2.25 -3.25
C VAL A 87 -4.17 0.78 -3.54
N ILE A 88 -5.19 -0.07 -3.45
CA ILE A 88 -5.04 -1.49 -3.74
C ILE A 88 -4.69 -1.70 -5.22
N ASP A 89 -5.42 -1.03 -6.13
CA ASP A 89 -5.15 -1.09 -7.57
C ASP A 89 -3.73 -0.57 -7.88
N LEU A 90 -3.32 0.52 -7.25
CA LEU A 90 -1.98 1.07 -7.42
C LEU A 90 -0.89 0.10 -6.94
N LEU A 91 -1.07 -0.52 -5.77
CA LEU A 91 -0.12 -1.52 -5.26
C LEU A 91 -0.01 -2.73 -6.19
N GLN A 92 -1.11 -3.17 -6.79
CA GLN A 92 -1.09 -4.27 -7.76
C GLN A 92 -0.33 -3.88 -9.04
N LYS A 93 -0.51 -2.65 -9.53
CA LYS A 93 0.26 -2.12 -10.66
C LYS A 93 1.75 -2.01 -10.34
N VAL A 94 2.09 -1.46 -9.17
CA VAL A 94 3.47 -1.31 -8.72
C VAL A 94 4.15 -2.66 -8.49
N ASP A 95 3.44 -3.67 -7.96
CA ASP A 95 3.92 -5.05 -7.87
C ASP A 95 4.34 -5.57 -9.26
N ASN A 96 3.46 -5.43 -10.25
CA ASN A 96 3.75 -5.92 -11.61
C ASN A 96 4.93 -5.16 -12.26
N VAL A 97 4.94 -3.82 -12.17
CA VAL A 97 6.05 -3.00 -12.70
C VAL A 97 7.37 -3.36 -12.03
N SER A 98 7.37 -3.64 -10.72
CA SER A 98 8.59 -4.01 -9.99
C SER A 98 9.16 -5.34 -10.49
N VAL A 99 8.29 -6.35 -10.68
CA VAL A 99 8.69 -7.65 -11.24
C VAL A 99 9.18 -7.52 -12.68
N GLU A 100 8.48 -6.75 -13.50
CA GLU A 100 8.81 -6.57 -14.91
C GLU A 100 10.13 -5.81 -15.09
N THR A 101 10.35 -4.78 -14.26
CA THR A 101 11.62 -4.05 -14.23
C THR A 101 12.80 -4.96 -13.88
N MET A 102 12.63 -5.81 -12.88
CA MET A 102 13.68 -6.77 -12.50
C MET A 102 13.99 -7.79 -13.60
N LYS A 103 12.97 -8.25 -14.34
CA LYS A 103 13.19 -9.09 -15.52
C LYS A 103 14.00 -8.37 -16.60
N ILE A 104 13.71 -7.10 -16.86
CA ILE A 104 14.44 -6.30 -17.85
C ILE A 104 15.90 -6.12 -17.41
N ILE A 105 16.15 -5.80 -16.14
CA ILE A 105 17.50 -5.67 -15.59
C ILE A 105 18.29 -6.97 -15.77
N GLN A 106 17.68 -8.12 -15.44
CA GLN A 106 18.31 -9.42 -15.58
C GLN A 106 18.67 -9.75 -17.06
N ILE A 107 17.83 -9.33 -18.01
CA ILE A 107 18.11 -9.49 -19.44
C ILE A 107 19.28 -8.58 -19.86
N MET A 108 19.39 -7.38 -19.30
CA MET A 108 20.47 -6.43 -19.64
C MET A 108 21.84 -6.82 -19.04
N GLU A 109 21.86 -7.61 -17.96
CA GLU A 109 23.10 -8.14 -17.38
C GLU A 109 23.63 -9.39 -18.10
N THR A 110 22.86 -9.96 -19.03
CA THR A 110 23.25 -11.12 -19.87
C THR A 110 23.78 -10.66 -21.22
#